data_AF-A0A7J7KQV1-F1
#
_entry.id   AF-A0A7J7KQV1-F1
#
_cell.length_a   1.000
_cell.length_b   1.000
_cell.length_c   1.000
_cell.angle_alpha   90.00
_cell.angle_beta   90.00
_cell.angle_gamma   90.00
#
_symmetry.space_group_name_H-M   'P 1'
#
loop_
_entity.id
_entity.type
_entity.pdbx_description
1 polymer ?
#
loop_
_entity_poly.entity_id
_entity_poly.type
_entity_poly.pdbx_seq_one_letter_code
_entity_poly.pdbx_strand_id
1 'polypeptide(L)'
;MRAVLLFKLTSLLSDSSCAYSVCRRKMHILQFSQAGRHSIGVRVDDTNIINLNDFSPDLPTDVCSALCLDHKKLLTEAARCLQSTSSRISVDDVTLHPPITNPGKIIGIGLNYKDHCEEVGKPLPTEPLVFSKFSSCVTGSGEIQIPSATKGLDYECELVVVISKEARNVKEADAMEHVFGYTVANDLTARDMVSATKNGGQFLLAKSMDNFCPLFSDIVTKDEIEDVHNLNISLK
;
A
#
# COMPACT_ATOMS: atom_id res chain seq x y z
N MET A 1 -17.22 -1.79 -3.60
CA MET A 1 -16.32 -1.96 -2.42
C MET A 1 -14.90 -2.19 -2.92
N ARG A 2 -13.94 -1.31 -2.59
CA ARG A 2 -12.60 -1.32 -3.19
C ARG A 2 -11.59 -1.90 -2.21
N ALA A 3 -10.87 -2.93 -2.65
CA ALA A 3 -9.95 -3.70 -1.83
C ALA A 3 -8.53 -3.13 -1.95
N VAL A 4 -7.77 -3.21 -0.85
CA VAL A 4 -6.32 -3.17 -0.89
C VAL A 4 -5.85 -4.62 -0.96
N LEU A 5 -5.13 -4.99 -2.02
CA LEU A 5 -4.55 -6.32 -2.20
C LEU A 5 -3.06 -6.26 -1.93
N LEU A 6 -2.51 -7.23 -1.21
CA LEU A 6 -1.08 -7.38 -0.97
C LEU A 6 -0.51 -8.47 -1.90
N PHE A 7 0.55 -8.19 -2.65
CA PHE A 7 1.25 -9.08 -3.58
C PHE A 7 2.77 -9.11 -3.32
N LYS A 8 3.46 -10.18 -3.76
CA LYS A 8 4.79 -10.09 -4.43
C LYS A 8 4.60 -10.21 -5.92
N LEU A 9 5.55 -9.67 -6.66
CA LEU A 9 5.92 -10.20 -7.97
C LEU A 9 7.37 -10.69 -7.93
N THR A 10 7.61 -11.92 -8.37
CA THR A 10 8.97 -12.47 -8.57
C THR A 10 9.48 -12.13 -9.96
N SER A 11 10.68 -11.55 -10.06
CA SER A 11 11.46 -11.58 -11.31
C SER A 11 12.49 -12.71 -11.28
N LEU A 12 12.66 -13.36 -12.43
CA LEU A 12 13.84 -14.15 -12.78
C LEU A 12 14.92 -13.18 -13.26
N LEU A 13 16.12 -13.26 -12.69
CA LEU A 13 17.27 -12.43 -13.06
C LEU A 13 17.76 -12.74 -14.49
N SER A 14 18.07 -11.68 -15.25
CA SER A 14 19.28 -11.61 -16.08
C SER A 14 19.65 -10.16 -16.38
N ASP A 15 20.95 -9.85 -16.24
CA ASP A 15 21.62 -8.56 -16.45
C ASP A 15 21.14 -7.76 -17.66
N SER A 16 21.06 -6.42 -17.50
CA SER A 16 21.56 -5.42 -18.45
C SER A 16 21.39 -4.00 -17.90
N SER A 17 22.48 -3.24 -17.91
CA SER A 17 22.54 -1.80 -17.63
C SER A 17 21.59 -1.00 -18.52
N CYS A 18 20.83 -0.07 -17.95
CA CYS A 18 20.16 0.97 -18.73
C CYS A 18 20.15 2.30 -17.97
N ALA A 19 20.94 3.25 -18.47
CA ALA A 19 20.88 4.64 -18.07
C ALA A 19 19.76 5.33 -18.84
N TYR A 20 18.79 5.94 -18.16
CA TYR A 20 17.91 6.92 -18.78
C TYR A 20 17.79 8.19 -17.94
N SER A 21 18.34 9.26 -18.50
CA SER A 21 18.06 10.63 -18.13
C SER A 21 16.77 11.07 -18.82
N VAL A 22 15.74 11.32 -18.01
CA VAL A 22 14.93 12.55 -17.89
C VAL A 22 14.01 12.23 -16.71
N CYS A 23 14.42 12.62 -15.50
CA CYS A 23 13.67 12.34 -14.28
C CYS A 23 12.37 13.16 -14.26
N ARG A 24 11.31 12.66 -14.92
CA ARG A 24 9.95 12.96 -14.47
C ARG A 24 9.86 12.39 -13.06
N ARG A 25 9.73 13.26 -12.07
CA ARG A 25 9.56 12.83 -10.68
C ARG A 25 8.28 12.00 -10.61
N LYS A 26 8.37 10.83 -9.98
CA LYS A 26 7.22 9.95 -9.82
C LYS A 26 6.11 10.67 -9.06
N MET A 27 4.87 10.57 -9.51
CA MET A 27 3.71 11.08 -8.78
C MET A 27 3.35 10.16 -7.61
N HIS A 28 3.46 10.70 -6.41
CA HIS A 28 3.04 10.04 -5.18
C HIS A 28 1.87 10.79 -4.54
N ILE A 29 0.81 10.06 -4.20
CA ILE A 29 -0.35 10.55 -3.45
C ILE A 29 -0.22 10.11 -2.01
N LEU A 30 -0.45 11.02 -1.07
CA LEU A 30 -0.39 10.75 0.36
C LEU A 30 -1.54 11.46 1.08
N GLN A 31 -1.71 11.19 2.37
CA GLN A 31 -2.57 11.98 3.25
C GLN A 31 -1.78 12.44 4.47
N PHE A 32 -2.14 13.62 4.94
CA PHE A 32 -1.49 14.24 6.08
C PHE A 32 -2.49 15.06 6.87
N SER A 33 -2.11 15.45 8.09
CA SER A 33 -2.80 16.49 8.83
C SER A 33 -1.86 17.61 9.21
N GLN A 34 -2.37 18.85 9.11
CA GLN A 34 -1.68 20.05 9.57
C GLN A 34 -2.64 20.88 10.39
N ALA A 35 -2.24 21.28 11.60
CA ALA A 35 -3.09 22.03 12.54
C ALA A 35 -4.50 21.42 12.73
N GLY A 36 -4.59 20.08 12.76
CA GLY A 36 -5.85 19.33 12.94
C GLY A 36 -6.70 19.14 11.69
N ARG A 37 -6.35 19.75 10.55
CA ARG A 37 -7.05 19.54 9.27
C ARG A 37 -6.42 18.38 8.51
N HIS A 38 -7.22 17.36 8.18
CA HIS A 38 -6.81 16.28 7.26
C HIS A 38 -6.94 16.73 5.81
N SER A 39 -5.96 16.31 4.99
CA SER A 39 -5.92 16.60 3.56
C SER A 39 -5.22 15.47 2.80
N ILE A 40 -5.50 15.39 1.50
CA ILE A 40 -4.71 14.70 0.51
C ILE A 40 -3.55 15.62 0.08
N GLY A 41 -2.37 15.04 -0.04
CA GLY A 41 -1.19 15.72 -0.56
C GLY A 41 -0.61 15.02 -1.77
N VAL A 42 0.21 15.74 -2.52
CA VAL A 42 1.07 15.19 -3.55
C VAL A 42 2.52 15.43 -3.15
N ARG A 43 3.35 14.39 -3.18
CA ARG A 43 4.78 14.53 -2.88
C ARG A 43 5.50 15.24 -4.02
N VAL A 44 6.31 16.22 -3.68
CA VAL A 44 7.15 16.92 -4.66
C VAL A 44 8.57 16.38 -4.64
N ASP A 45 9.09 16.13 -3.45
CA ASP A 45 10.38 15.48 -3.18
C ASP A 45 10.37 14.91 -1.75
N ASP A 46 11.53 14.43 -1.30
CA ASP A 46 11.66 13.75 -0.01
C ASP A 46 11.25 14.63 1.17
N THR A 47 11.40 15.96 1.06
CA THR A 47 11.17 16.90 2.15
C THR A 47 9.93 17.76 1.97
N ASN A 48 9.29 17.76 0.79
CA ASN A 48 8.17 18.65 0.50
C ASN A 48 6.95 17.95 -0.10
N ILE A 49 5.79 18.42 0.31
CA ILE A 49 4.48 18.07 -0.24
C ILE A 49 3.72 19.32 -0.65
N ILE A 50 2.67 19.16 -1.45
CA ILE A 50 1.68 20.21 -1.72
C ILE A 50 0.33 19.71 -1.20
N ASN A 51 -0.43 20.59 -0.53
CA ASN A 51 -1.81 20.30 -0.15
C ASN A 51 -2.72 20.31 -1.39
N LEU A 52 -3.16 19.13 -1.83
CA LEU A 52 -4.01 19.00 -3.01
C LEU A 52 -5.39 19.60 -2.77
N ASN A 53 -5.93 19.52 -1.55
CA ASN A 53 -7.25 20.07 -1.25
C ASN A 53 -7.27 21.60 -1.21
N ASP A 54 -6.13 22.29 -1.04
CA ASP A 54 -6.09 23.75 -1.20
C ASP A 54 -6.09 24.14 -2.69
N PHE A 55 -5.57 23.29 -3.57
CA PHE A 55 -5.60 23.48 -5.02
C PHE A 55 -6.95 23.06 -5.64
N SER A 56 -7.53 21.95 -5.18
CA SER A 56 -8.82 21.41 -5.62
C SER A 56 -9.74 21.17 -4.40
N PRO A 57 -10.43 22.22 -3.91
CA PRO A 57 -11.23 22.15 -2.68
C PRO A 57 -12.46 21.24 -2.74
N ASP A 58 -12.84 20.83 -3.95
CA ASP A 58 -13.97 19.95 -4.25
C ASP A 58 -13.61 18.45 -4.18
N LEU A 59 -12.33 18.11 -4.07
CA LEU A 59 -11.90 16.75 -3.76
C LEU A 59 -12.20 16.42 -2.29
N PRO A 60 -12.59 15.17 -1.99
CA PRO A 60 -12.58 14.67 -0.62
C PRO A 60 -11.21 14.84 0.05
N THR A 61 -11.20 14.91 1.38
CA THR A 61 -9.98 15.13 2.19
C THR A 61 -9.28 13.84 2.58
N ASP A 62 -9.78 12.69 2.15
CA ASP A 62 -9.17 11.37 2.33
C ASP A 62 -9.12 10.61 1.00
N VAL A 63 -8.03 9.84 0.81
CA VAL A 63 -7.75 9.16 -0.45
C VAL A 63 -8.81 8.11 -0.77
N CYS A 64 -9.34 7.40 0.23
CA CYS A 64 -10.35 6.36 0.00
C CYS A 64 -11.63 6.95 -0.62
N SER A 65 -12.12 8.05 -0.08
CA SER A 65 -13.27 8.79 -0.60
C SER A 65 -12.98 9.40 -1.96
N ALA A 66 -11.79 10.00 -2.16
CA ALA A 66 -11.40 10.59 -3.44
C ALA A 66 -11.32 9.55 -4.56
N LEU A 67 -10.72 8.39 -4.28
CA LEU A 67 -10.75 7.24 -5.18
C LEU A 67 -12.21 6.89 -5.49
N CYS A 68 -13.02 6.61 -4.45
CA CYS A 68 -14.41 6.17 -4.58
C CYS A 68 -15.24 7.08 -5.46
N LEU A 69 -15.09 8.39 -5.28
CA LEU A 69 -15.78 9.42 -6.05
C LEU A 69 -15.32 9.42 -7.51
N ASP A 70 -14.03 9.70 -7.76
CA ASP A 70 -13.45 9.74 -9.09
C ASP A 70 -11.92 9.65 -9.05
N HIS A 71 -11.39 8.44 -9.24
CA HIS A 71 -9.94 8.20 -9.29
C HIS A 71 -9.24 8.94 -10.43
N LYS A 72 -9.91 9.21 -11.56
CA LYS A 72 -9.29 9.92 -12.70
C LYS A 72 -9.16 11.41 -12.39
N LYS A 73 -10.17 11.99 -11.75
CA LYS A 73 -10.12 13.36 -11.26
C LYS A 73 -8.99 13.53 -10.25
N LEU A 74 -8.86 12.62 -9.28
CA LEU A 74 -7.74 12.65 -8.33
C LEU A 74 -6.37 12.70 -9.04
N LEU A 75 -6.14 11.84 -10.03
CA LEU A 75 -4.89 11.84 -10.81
C LEU A 75 -4.71 13.14 -11.60
N THR A 76 -5.76 13.62 -12.25
CA THR A 76 -5.72 14.83 -13.09
C THR A 76 -5.39 16.06 -12.25
N GLU A 77 -6.04 16.23 -11.11
CA GLU A 77 -5.79 17.36 -10.21
C GLU A 77 -4.42 17.25 -9.53
N ALA A 78 -3.98 16.05 -9.16
CA ALA A 78 -2.63 15.84 -8.64
C ALA A 78 -1.55 16.23 -9.67
N ALA A 79 -1.72 15.84 -10.93
CA ALA A 79 -0.81 16.22 -12.02
C ALA A 79 -0.76 17.74 -12.24
N ARG A 80 -1.92 18.40 -12.23
CA ARG A 80 -2.02 19.87 -12.36
C ARG A 80 -1.39 20.56 -11.15
N CYS A 81 -1.61 20.04 -9.96
CA CYS A 81 -1.07 20.56 -8.71
C CYS A 81 0.47 20.52 -8.71
N LEU A 82 1.07 19.43 -9.18
CA LEU A 82 2.54 19.30 -9.31
C LEU A 82 3.17 20.30 -10.29
N GLN A 83 2.41 20.78 -11.28
CA GLN A 83 2.86 21.77 -12.28
C GLN A 83 2.53 23.21 -11.87
N SER A 84 1.81 23.40 -10.76
CA SER A 84 1.37 24.71 -10.29
C SER A 84 2.45 25.43 -9.48
N THR A 85 2.20 26.70 -9.15
CA THR A 85 2.99 27.49 -8.21
C THR A 85 2.49 27.39 -6.77
N SER A 86 1.73 26.33 -6.43
CA SER A 86 1.21 26.12 -5.08
C SER A 86 2.33 26.06 -4.04
N SER A 87 2.03 26.57 -2.85
CA SER A 87 2.96 26.55 -1.71
C SER A 87 3.35 25.12 -1.35
N ARG A 88 4.65 24.92 -1.13
CA ARG A 88 5.20 23.66 -0.63
C ARG A 88 5.19 23.67 0.90
N ILE A 89 4.86 22.54 1.48
CA ILE A 89 4.82 22.32 2.93
C ILE A 89 5.94 21.32 3.24
N SER A 90 6.75 21.62 4.26
CA SER A 90 7.75 20.67 4.76
C SER A 90 7.05 19.44 5.32
N VAL A 91 7.56 18.25 5.03
CA VAL A 91 7.08 16.99 5.62
C VAL A 91 7.20 16.99 7.15
N ASP A 92 8.14 17.76 7.70
CA ASP A 92 8.35 17.87 9.15
C ASP A 92 7.30 18.74 9.84
N ASP A 93 6.57 19.57 9.08
CA ASP A 93 5.53 20.47 9.59
C ASP A 93 4.13 19.82 9.59
N VAL A 94 4.05 18.53 9.27
CA VAL A 94 2.80 17.78 9.15
C VAL A 94 2.89 16.42 9.80
N THR A 95 1.74 15.84 10.11
CA THR A 95 1.64 14.41 10.47
C THR A 95 1.23 13.63 9.24
N LEU A 96 2.11 12.78 8.73
CA LEU A 96 1.78 11.84 7.65
C LEU A 96 0.92 10.70 8.20
N HIS A 97 -0.08 10.30 7.42
CA HIS A 97 -0.99 9.20 7.73
C HIS A 97 -0.81 8.07 6.71
N PRO A 98 -1.22 6.82 7.03
CA PRO A 98 -1.29 5.78 6.01
C PRO A 98 -2.19 6.26 4.87
N PRO A 99 -1.85 6.01 3.60
CA PRO A 99 -2.55 6.58 2.46
C PRO A 99 -3.96 6.01 2.28
N ILE A 100 -4.28 4.92 2.99
CA ILE A 100 -5.56 4.24 2.98
C ILE A 100 -5.92 3.94 4.43
N THR A 101 -6.83 4.69 5.05
CA THR A 101 -7.16 4.56 6.47
C THR A 101 -8.35 3.65 6.78
N ASN A 102 -9.32 3.54 5.87
CA ASN A 102 -10.53 2.75 6.08
C ASN A 102 -10.89 1.89 4.84
N PRO A 103 -9.99 0.99 4.40
CA PRO A 103 -10.27 0.12 3.27
C PRO A 103 -11.48 -0.77 3.53
N GLY A 104 -12.34 -0.92 2.52
CA GLY A 104 -13.49 -1.84 2.62
C GLY A 104 -13.07 -3.31 2.75
N LYS A 105 -11.89 -3.66 2.22
CA LYS A 105 -11.26 -4.98 2.36
C LYS A 105 -9.74 -4.84 2.34
N ILE A 106 -9.07 -5.67 3.14
CA ILE A 106 -7.64 -5.96 3.00
C ILE A 106 -7.52 -7.45 2.70
N ILE A 107 -6.94 -7.77 1.54
CA ILE A 107 -6.79 -9.15 1.07
C ILE A 107 -5.30 -9.46 0.98
N GLY A 108 -4.86 -10.47 1.73
CA GLY A 108 -3.49 -10.98 1.71
C GLY A 108 -3.39 -12.27 0.92
N ILE A 109 -2.23 -12.49 0.30
CA ILE A 109 -1.90 -13.70 -0.45
C ILE A 109 -0.71 -14.37 0.23
N GLY A 110 -0.95 -15.51 0.87
CA GLY A 110 0.08 -16.28 1.55
C GLY A 110 0.89 -17.14 0.57
N LEU A 111 2.14 -17.44 0.95
CA LEU A 111 3.02 -18.36 0.21
C LEU A 111 3.22 -17.97 -1.27
N ASN A 112 3.26 -16.66 -1.54
CA ASN A 112 3.36 -16.12 -2.90
C ASN A 112 4.80 -15.76 -3.31
N TYR A 113 5.78 -16.22 -2.53
CA TYR A 113 7.21 -15.97 -2.69
C TYR A 113 7.89 -17.34 -2.71
N LYS A 114 8.61 -17.68 -3.78
CA LYS A 114 9.32 -18.96 -3.86
C LYS A 114 10.32 -19.12 -2.69
N ASP A 115 11.13 -18.10 -2.44
CA ASP A 115 12.13 -18.11 -1.37
C ASP A 115 11.48 -18.29 0.02
N HIS A 116 10.33 -17.65 0.26
CA HIS A 116 9.61 -17.82 1.52
C HIS A 116 9.01 -19.23 1.65
N CYS A 117 8.52 -19.82 0.55
CA CYS A 117 8.06 -21.20 0.55
C CYS A 117 9.19 -22.17 0.91
N GLU A 118 10.38 -21.94 0.38
CA GLU A 118 11.59 -22.71 0.72
C GLU A 118 11.98 -22.52 2.19
N GLU A 119 11.94 -21.28 2.71
CA GLU A 119 12.22 -20.95 4.11
C GLU A 119 11.29 -21.69 5.09
N VAL A 120 9.98 -21.68 4.83
CA VAL A 120 8.98 -22.32 5.70
C VAL A 120 8.74 -23.80 5.38
N GLY A 121 9.49 -24.37 4.42
CA GLY A 121 9.42 -25.78 4.03
C GLY A 121 8.08 -26.19 3.42
N LYS A 122 7.41 -25.28 2.70
CA LYS A 122 6.11 -25.54 2.05
C LYS A 122 6.23 -25.52 0.52
N PRO A 123 5.45 -26.34 -0.20
CA PRO A 123 5.39 -26.23 -1.65
C PRO A 123 4.71 -24.93 -2.06
N LEU A 124 5.06 -24.43 -3.26
CA LEU A 124 4.30 -23.36 -3.90
C LEU A 124 2.85 -23.82 -4.10
N PRO A 125 1.85 -23.04 -3.66
CA PRO A 125 0.45 -23.35 -3.91
C PRO A 125 0.14 -23.36 -5.41
N THR A 126 -0.76 -24.26 -5.84
CA THR A 126 -1.29 -24.27 -7.21
C THR A 126 -2.40 -23.23 -7.42
N GLU A 127 -2.97 -22.74 -6.33
CA GLU A 127 -3.98 -21.68 -6.28
C GLU A 127 -3.60 -20.69 -5.18
N PRO A 128 -3.89 -19.37 -5.32
CA PRO A 128 -3.52 -18.38 -4.31
C PRO A 128 -4.11 -18.70 -2.94
N LEU A 129 -3.28 -18.70 -1.89
CA LEU A 129 -3.73 -18.83 -0.51
C LEU A 129 -4.25 -17.48 -0.01
N VAL A 130 -5.55 -17.25 -0.17
CA VAL A 130 -6.17 -15.96 0.15
C VAL A 130 -6.59 -15.89 1.63
N PHE A 131 -6.27 -14.79 2.30
CA PHE A 131 -6.80 -14.43 3.61
C PHE A 131 -7.16 -12.94 3.67
N SER A 132 -7.74 -12.51 4.79
CA SER A 132 -8.10 -11.11 5.02
C SER A 132 -7.49 -10.58 6.30
N LYS A 133 -7.28 -9.26 6.32
CA LYS A 133 -7.02 -8.49 7.55
C LYS A 133 -8.17 -7.53 7.81
N PHE A 134 -8.42 -7.19 9.08
CA PHE A 134 -9.43 -6.18 9.41
C PHE A 134 -8.92 -4.77 9.11
N SER A 135 -9.82 -3.88 8.67
CA SER A 135 -9.46 -2.47 8.42
C SER A 135 -8.91 -1.77 9.67
N SER A 136 -9.31 -2.20 10.87
CA SER A 136 -8.86 -1.62 12.14
C SER A 136 -7.37 -1.81 12.42
N CYS A 137 -6.71 -2.77 11.78
CA CYS A 137 -5.28 -3.01 12.00
C CYS A 137 -4.35 -2.09 11.20
N VAL A 138 -4.90 -1.27 10.30
CA VAL A 138 -4.12 -0.34 9.49
C VAL A 138 -3.49 0.74 10.36
N THR A 139 -2.21 0.97 10.16
CA THR A 139 -1.47 2.04 10.82
C THR A 139 -0.42 2.65 9.87
N GLY A 140 0.17 3.78 10.26
CA GLY A 140 1.22 4.46 9.48
C GLY A 140 2.61 3.83 9.68
N SER A 141 3.60 4.39 8.98
CA SER A 141 5.01 3.93 8.99
C SER A 141 5.82 4.36 10.23
N GLY A 142 5.15 4.58 11.36
CA GLY A 142 5.77 5.01 12.61
C GLY A 142 6.10 3.86 13.56
N GLU A 143 6.44 4.21 14.80
CA GLU A 143 6.55 3.23 15.87
C GLU A 143 5.20 2.54 16.11
N ILE A 144 5.23 1.23 16.25
CA ILE A 144 4.05 0.40 16.48
C ILE A 144 4.09 -0.20 17.88
N GLN A 145 2.95 -0.17 18.56
CA GLN A 145 2.78 -0.86 19.83
C GLN A 145 2.45 -2.33 19.56
N ILE A 146 3.29 -3.24 20.06
CA ILE A 146 3.07 -4.67 19.91
C ILE A 146 2.14 -5.16 21.02
N PRO A 147 1.00 -5.80 20.68
CA PRO A 147 0.09 -6.34 21.68
C PRO A 147 0.76 -7.43 22.52
N SER A 148 0.51 -7.40 23.83
CA SER A 148 1.01 -8.42 24.78
C SER A 148 0.44 -9.83 24.54
N ALA A 149 -0.54 -9.95 23.64
CA ALA A 149 -1.18 -11.20 23.26
C ALA A 149 -0.26 -12.14 22.45
N THR A 150 0.84 -11.63 21.87
CA THR A 150 1.80 -12.45 21.11
C THR A 150 3.21 -12.38 21.71
N LYS A 151 3.93 -13.50 21.63
CA LYS A 151 5.38 -13.58 21.87
C LYS A 151 6.17 -14.00 20.62
N GLY A 152 5.49 -14.21 19.51
CA GLY A 152 6.05 -14.67 18.25
C GLY A 152 5.75 -13.70 17.11
N LEU A 153 5.96 -12.41 17.34
CA LEU A 153 5.79 -11.40 16.30
C LEU A 153 6.82 -11.64 15.19
N ASP A 154 6.33 -11.59 13.96
CA ASP A 154 7.12 -11.71 12.74
C ASP A 154 6.69 -10.65 11.73
N TYR A 155 7.61 -10.29 10.84
CA TYR A 155 7.47 -9.21 9.86
C TYR A 155 7.51 -9.76 8.43
N GLU A 156 6.73 -9.15 7.54
CA GLU A 156 6.60 -9.57 6.14
C GLU A 156 6.46 -8.30 5.29
N CYS A 157 7.49 -7.92 4.53
CA CYS A 157 7.42 -6.74 3.66
C CYS A 157 6.73 -7.10 2.36
N GLU A 158 5.64 -6.40 2.06
CA GLU A 158 4.72 -6.74 1.00
C GLU A 158 4.46 -5.54 0.09
N LEU A 159 4.40 -5.79 -1.23
CA LEU A 159 3.91 -4.80 -2.18
C LEU A 159 2.40 -4.72 -2.04
N VAL A 160 1.89 -3.51 -1.90
CA VAL A 160 0.47 -3.25 -1.83
C VAL A 160 -0.02 -2.76 -3.18
N VAL A 161 -1.10 -3.34 -3.67
CA VAL A 161 -1.85 -2.91 -4.85
C VAL A 161 -3.14 -2.24 -4.39
N VAL A 162 -3.29 -0.96 -4.74
CA VAL A 162 -4.47 -0.15 -4.42
C VAL A 162 -5.45 -0.21 -5.59
N ILE A 163 -6.67 -0.65 -5.35
CA ILE A 163 -7.70 -0.80 -6.40
C ILE A 163 -8.59 0.45 -6.48
N SER A 164 -8.70 1.04 -7.67
CA SER A 164 -9.53 2.22 -7.96
C SER A 164 -10.88 1.90 -8.58
N LYS A 165 -11.19 0.66 -8.95
CA LYS A 165 -12.46 0.30 -9.59
C LYS A 165 -13.07 -0.92 -8.94
N GLU A 166 -14.40 -1.01 -8.98
CA GLU A 166 -15.05 -2.26 -8.59
C GLU A 166 -14.57 -3.39 -9.50
N ALA A 167 -14.20 -4.52 -8.91
CA ALA A 167 -13.69 -5.68 -9.61
C ALA A 167 -14.56 -6.89 -9.27
N ARG A 168 -15.15 -7.51 -10.29
CA ARG A 168 -15.91 -8.76 -10.19
C ARG A 168 -15.72 -9.55 -11.47
N ASN A 169 -15.27 -10.81 -11.35
CA ASN A 169 -15.00 -11.69 -12.49
C ASN A 169 -14.12 -11.01 -13.57
N VAL A 170 -13.13 -10.23 -13.12
CA VAL A 170 -12.22 -9.50 -14.00
C VAL A 170 -11.31 -10.52 -14.69
N LYS A 171 -11.16 -10.41 -16.01
CA LYS A 171 -10.20 -11.23 -16.74
C LYS A 171 -8.79 -10.77 -16.41
N GLU A 172 -7.84 -11.70 -16.43
CA GLU A 172 -6.43 -11.40 -16.15
C GLU A 172 -5.90 -10.23 -17.00
N ALA A 173 -6.20 -10.22 -18.32
CA ALA A 173 -5.78 -9.17 -19.23
C ALA A 173 -6.32 -7.77 -18.87
N ASP A 174 -7.46 -7.69 -18.17
CA ASP A 174 -8.12 -6.45 -17.80
C ASP A 174 -7.73 -6.00 -16.37
N ALA A 175 -7.02 -6.83 -15.60
CA ALA A 175 -6.75 -6.63 -14.17
C ALA A 175 -6.04 -5.29 -13.89
N MET A 176 -5.06 -4.94 -14.73
CA MET A 176 -4.27 -3.71 -14.59
C MET A 176 -5.07 -2.43 -14.83
N GLU A 177 -6.28 -2.51 -15.40
CA GLU A 177 -7.17 -1.36 -15.52
C GLU A 177 -7.85 -0.97 -14.21
N HIS A 178 -7.87 -1.88 -13.23
CA HIS A 178 -8.47 -1.66 -11.91
C HIS A 178 -7.47 -1.11 -10.89
N VAL A 179 -6.17 -1.19 -11.18
CA VAL A 179 -5.10 -0.75 -10.29
C VAL A 179 -4.95 0.77 -10.36
N PHE A 180 -5.02 1.42 -9.21
CA PHE A 180 -4.70 2.84 -9.02
C PHE A 180 -3.19 3.08 -8.97
N GLY A 181 -2.50 2.25 -8.19
CA GLY A 181 -1.11 2.41 -7.85
C GLY A 181 -0.72 1.46 -6.75
N TYR A 182 0.44 1.73 -6.16
CA TYR A 182 1.15 0.82 -5.28
C TYR A 182 1.67 1.52 -4.03
N THR A 183 1.70 0.79 -2.92
CA THR A 183 2.40 1.21 -1.70
C THR A 183 3.11 0.00 -1.10
N VAL A 184 3.63 0.11 0.11
CA VAL A 184 4.33 -0.97 0.83
C VAL A 184 3.64 -1.19 2.16
N ALA A 185 3.51 -2.45 2.57
CA ALA A 185 3.03 -2.82 3.88
C ALA A 185 4.01 -3.71 4.62
N ASN A 186 3.88 -3.73 5.95
CA ASN A 186 4.37 -4.82 6.76
C ASN A 186 3.19 -5.72 7.19
N ASP A 187 3.09 -6.95 6.69
CA ASP A 187 2.07 -7.92 7.09
C ASP A 187 2.47 -8.63 8.39
N LEU A 188 2.37 -7.89 9.49
CA LEU A 188 2.76 -8.39 10.80
C LEU A 188 1.92 -9.60 11.21
N THR A 189 2.62 -10.59 11.76
CA THR A 189 2.04 -11.88 12.10
C THR A 189 2.45 -12.32 13.50
N ALA A 190 1.47 -12.65 14.33
CA ALA A 190 1.68 -13.39 15.58
C ALA A 190 1.82 -14.89 15.26
N ARG A 191 3.03 -15.36 14.95
CA ARG A 191 3.31 -16.75 14.53
C ARG A 191 2.91 -17.78 15.56
N ASP A 192 3.03 -17.43 16.84
CA ASP A 192 2.55 -18.25 17.95
C ASP A 192 1.04 -18.50 17.94
N MET A 193 0.28 -17.72 17.16
CA MET A 193 -1.16 -17.89 16.95
C MET A 193 -1.53 -18.61 15.64
N VAL A 194 -0.58 -18.80 14.72
CA VAL A 194 -0.78 -19.56 13.48
C VAL A 194 -0.60 -21.06 13.78
N SER A 195 -1.61 -21.68 14.38
CA SER A 195 -1.59 -23.10 14.77
C SER A 195 -2.93 -23.77 14.49
N ALA A 196 -2.92 -25.06 14.09
CA ALA A 196 -4.16 -25.83 13.96
C ALA A 196 -4.98 -25.88 15.26
N THR A 197 -4.32 -25.79 16.42
CA THR A 197 -4.98 -25.76 17.74
C THR A 197 -5.47 -24.38 18.16
N LYS A 198 -5.08 -23.31 17.45
CA LYS A 198 -5.49 -21.93 17.71
C LYS A 198 -6.33 -21.42 16.53
N ASN A 199 -7.60 -21.10 16.77
CA ASN A 199 -8.50 -20.59 15.73
C ASN A 199 -8.58 -21.50 14.47
N GLY A 200 -8.40 -22.81 14.64
CA GLY A 200 -8.44 -23.78 13.54
C GLY A 200 -7.39 -23.56 12.44
N GLY A 201 -6.25 -22.91 12.76
CA GLY A 201 -5.21 -22.58 11.79
C GLY A 201 -5.53 -21.39 10.88
N GLN A 202 -6.65 -20.69 11.08
CA GLN A 202 -7.02 -19.51 10.31
C GLN A 202 -6.14 -18.31 10.68
N PHE A 203 -5.70 -17.55 9.67
CA PHE A 203 -4.73 -16.45 9.86
C PHE A 203 -5.32 -15.18 10.46
N LEU A 204 -6.65 -15.01 10.41
CA LEU A 204 -7.32 -13.75 10.74
C LEU A 204 -6.88 -13.17 12.09
N LEU A 205 -6.92 -13.96 13.17
CA LEU A 205 -6.54 -13.47 14.50
C LEU A 205 -5.04 -13.19 14.64
N ALA A 206 -4.21 -13.99 13.94
CA ALA A 206 -2.75 -13.83 13.99
C ALA A 206 -2.27 -12.59 13.22
N LYS A 207 -3.05 -12.12 12.24
CA LYS A 207 -2.68 -11.04 11.33
C LYS A 207 -3.53 -9.77 11.47
N SER A 208 -4.54 -9.72 12.34
CA SER A 208 -5.48 -8.58 12.40
C SER A 208 -5.57 -7.91 13.77
N MET A 209 -4.55 -8.05 14.63
CA MET A 209 -4.46 -7.24 15.84
C MET A 209 -4.22 -5.78 15.48
N ASP A 210 -4.51 -4.86 16.40
CA ASP A 210 -4.24 -3.44 16.19
C ASP A 210 -2.77 -3.21 15.79
N ASN A 211 -2.54 -2.29 14.85
CA ASN A 211 -1.24 -1.98 14.24
C ASN A 211 -0.59 -3.08 13.39
N PHE A 212 -1.26 -4.21 13.11
CA PHE A 212 -0.65 -5.30 12.33
C PHE A 212 -0.61 -5.06 10.81
N CYS A 213 -1.05 -3.91 10.32
CA CYS A 213 -0.90 -3.52 8.93
C CYS A 213 -0.30 -2.10 8.80
N PRO A 214 0.97 -1.89 9.17
CA PRO A 214 1.66 -0.65 8.87
C PRO A 214 1.76 -0.47 7.36
N LEU A 215 1.33 0.69 6.86
CA LEU A 215 1.45 1.10 5.47
C LEU A 215 2.46 2.25 5.35
N PHE A 216 3.24 2.23 4.28
CA PHE A 216 4.02 3.38 3.87
C PHE A 216 3.09 4.55 3.51
N SER A 217 3.50 5.78 3.80
CA SER A 217 2.65 6.98 3.71
C SER A 217 2.17 7.33 2.31
N ASP A 218 2.83 6.79 1.28
CA ASP A 218 2.64 7.19 -0.10
C ASP A 218 2.09 6.06 -0.96
N ILE A 219 1.22 6.42 -1.89
CA ILE A 219 0.86 5.60 -3.05
C ILE A 219 1.59 6.15 -4.27
N VAL A 220 2.44 5.34 -4.86
CA VAL A 220 3.02 5.57 -6.18
C VAL A 220 1.98 5.22 -7.22
N THR A 221 1.62 6.15 -8.09
CA THR A 221 0.62 5.90 -9.15
C THR A 221 1.12 4.85 -10.15
N LYS A 222 0.19 4.08 -10.72
CA LYS A 222 0.54 2.89 -11.54
C LYS A 222 1.47 3.22 -12.70
N ASP A 223 1.25 4.36 -13.36
CA ASP A 223 2.01 4.82 -14.53
C ASP A 223 3.45 5.22 -14.23
N GLU A 224 3.81 5.35 -12.94
CA GLU A 224 5.17 5.69 -12.49
C GLU A 224 6.04 4.46 -12.21
N ILE A 225 5.48 3.25 -12.39
CA ILE A 225 6.19 1.98 -12.31
C ILE A 225 6.21 1.35 -13.71
N GLU A 226 7.39 1.32 -14.32
CA GLU A 226 7.60 0.75 -15.66
C GLU A 226 7.30 -0.74 -15.69
N ASP A 227 7.87 -1.51 -14.76
CA ASP A 227 7.61 -2.93 -14.63
C ASP A 227 7.37 -3.30 -13.16
N VAL A 228 6.09 -3.47 -12.81
CA VAL A 228 5.70 -3.91 -11.47
C VAL A 228 6.14 -5.35 -11.19
N HIS A 229 6.35 -6.17 -12.24
CA HIS A 229 6.75 -7.56 -12.11
C HIS A 229 8.24 -7.72 -11.74
N ASN A 230 9.01 -6.62 -11.78
CA ASN A 230 10.44 -6.60 -11.52
C ASN A 230 10.84 -5.52 -10.51
N LEU A 231 10.29 -5.62 -9.30
CA LEU A 231 10.60 -4.74 -8.17
C LEU A 231 11.41 -5.48 -7.11
N ASN A 232 12.41 -4.80 -6.56
CA ASN A 232 13.12 -5.27 -5.38
C ASN A 232 12.31 -4.96 -4.13
N ILE A 233 12.11 -5.96 -3.27
CA ILE A 233 11.47 -5.81 -1.96
C ILE A 233 12.42 -6.33 -0.89
N SER A 234 12.58 -5.58 0.20
CA SER A 234 13.55 -5.91 1.25
C SER A 234 13.12 -5.37 2.61
N LEU A 235 13.57 -6.05 3.66
CA LEU A 235 13.55 -5.60 5.05
C LEU A 235 14.99 -5.42 5.52
N LYS A 236 15.20 -4.54 6.51
CA LYS A 236 16.51 -4.25 7.10
C LYS A 236 16.42 -4.30 8.61
#